data_AF-A0A971NKI5-F1
#
_entry.id   AF-A0A971NKI5-F1
#
_cell.length_a   1.000
_cell.length_b   1.000
_cell.length_c   1.000
_cell.angle_alpha   90.00
_cell.angle_beta   90.00
_cell.angle_gamma   90.00
#
_symmetry.space_group_name_H-M   'P 1'
#
loop_
_entity.id
_entity.type
_entity.pdbx_description
1 polymer ?
#
loop_
_entity_poly.entity_id
_entity_poly.type
_entity_poly.pdbx_seq_one_letter_code
_entity_poly.pdbx_strand_id
1 'polypeptide(L)'
;MSICSRCVLPDTFPGISFDDQGVCNYCRNMPVPDSDEKQAYRKKFEDLLDNRRSSDSFDVLLAYSGGKDSTYTLYLLTKKFSLKVLAFVFDNGFISEQAMKN
;
A
#
# COMPACT_ATOMS: atom_id res chain seq x y z
N MET A 1 2.83 29.20 -6.08
CA MET A 1 2.35 27.88 -5.65
C MET A 1 3.11 26.85 -6.47
N SER A 2 4.12 26.26 -5.86
CA SER A 2 4.94 25.21 -6.44
C SER A 2 4.43 23.84 -5.99
N ILE A 3 4.43 22.87 -6.90
CA ILE A 3 3.98 21.49 -6.63
C ILE A 3 5.10 20.57 -7.08
N CYS A 4 5.41 19.55 -6.28
CA CYS A 4 6.44 18.57 -6.61
C CYS A 4 6.04 17.80 -7.87
N SER A 5 6.90 17.81 -8.88
CA SER A 5 6.69 17.11 -10.15
C SER A 5 6.61 15.58 -10.00
N ARG A 6 7.09 15.01 -8.87
CA ARG A 6 7.07 13.56 -8.60
C ARG A 6 5.93 13.09 -7.70
N CYS A 7 5.60 13.84 -6.64
CA CYS A 7 4.68 13.37 -5.60
C CYS A 7 3.49 14.28 -5.35
N VAL A 8 3.31 15.33 -6.15
CA VAL A 8 2.21 16.31 -6.06
C VAL A 8 2.07 17.04 -4.71
N LEU A 9 3.05 16.91 -3.81
CA LEU A 9 3.06 17.69 -2.57
C LEU A 9 3.24 19.18 -2.87
N PRO A 10 2.40 20.06 -2.28
CA PRO A 10 2.49 21.50 -2.47
C PRO A 10 3.59 22.13 -1.61
N ASP A 11 4.01 23.34 -1.95
CA ASP A 11 4.91 24.20 -1.17
C ASP A 11 4.41 24.55 0.24
N THR A 12 3.12 24.36 0.52
CA THR A 12 2.54 24.49 1.86
C THR A 12 2.80 23.28 2.77
N PHE A 13 3.39 22.20 2.24
CA PHE A 13 3.69 21.02 3.06
C PHE A 13 4.81 21.32 4.07
N PRO A 14 4.62 21.06 5.37
CA PRO A 14 5.58 21.46 6.40
C PRO A 14 7.00 20.92 6.15
N GLY A 15 7.99 21.81 6.06
CA GLY A 15 9.40 21.43 5.89
C GLY A 15 9.79 21.02 4.46
N ILE A 16 8.93 21.27 3.47
CA ILE A 16 9.24 21.01 2.06
C ILE A 16 10.21 22.06 1.51
N SER A 17 11.17 21.59 0.72
CA SER A 17 12.02 22.44 -0.11
C SER A 17 12.13 21.83 -1.50
N PHE A 18 12.34 22.67 -2.51
CA PHE A 18 12.41 22.27 -3.91
C PHE A 18 13.80 22.54 -4.46
N ASP A 19 14.28 21.65 -5.31
CA ASP A 19 15.42 21.93 -6.17
C ASP A 19 15.01 22.67 -7.45
N ASP A 20 16.02 23.03 -8.26
CA ASP A 20 15.83 23.74 -9.53
C ASP A 20 15.05 22.91 -10.58
N GLN A 21 14.88 21.60 -10.36
CA GLN A 21 14.07 20.73 -11.21
C GLN A 21 12.62 20.59 -10.72
N GLY A 22 12.23 21.34 -9.68
CA GLY A 22 10.88 21.28 -9.10
C GLY A 22 10.61 19.97 -8.35
N VAL A 23 11.65 19.25 -7.92
CA VAL A 23 11.52 18.02 -7.12
C VAL A 23 11.73 18.34 -5.66
N CYS A 24 10.83 17.87 -4.79
CA CYS A 24 10.94 18.13 -3.36
C CYS A 24 12.04 17.30 -2.67
N ASN A 25 12.56 17.81 -1.56
CA ASN A 25 13.52 17.14 -0.67
C ASN A 25 13.09 15.72 -0.27
N TYR A 26 11.80 15.48 -0.01
CA TYR A 26 11.30 14.12 0.30
C TYR A 26 11.49 13.14 -0.85
N CYS A 27 11.19 13.55 -2.07
CA CYS A 27 11.40 12.71 -3.26
C CYS A 27 12.87 12.51 -3.62
N ARG A 28 13.75 13.42 -3.21
CA ARG A 28 15.21 13.26 -3.37
C ARG A 28 15.80 12.31 -2.34
N ASN A 29 15.29 12.36 -1.11
CA ASN A 29 15.74 11.50 -0.02
C ASN A 29 15.09 10.12 -0.03
N MET A 30 14.05 9.91 -0.86
CA MET A 30 13.38 8.62 -0.99
C MET A 30 14.03 7.83 -2.14
N PRO A 31 14.76 6.75 -1.86
CA PRO A 31 15.21 5.84 -2.90
C PRO A 31 13.99 5.23 -3.58
N VAL A 32 13.88 5.38 -4.90
CA VAL A 32 12.87 4.69 -5.69
C VAL A 32 13.46 3.35 -6.07
N PRO A 33 12.86 2.22 -5.65
CA PRO A 33 13.39 0.92 -5.99
C PRO A 33 13.45 0.75 -7.50
N ASP A 34 14.59 0.27 -7.99
CA ASP A 34 14.74 -0.07 -9.40
C ASP A 34 13.94 -1.33 -9.77
N SER A 35 14.03 -1.79 -11.02
CA SER A 35 13.31 -2.98 -11.48
C SER A 35 13.70 -4.24 -10.71
N ASP A 36 14.98 -4.36 -10.39
CA ASP A 36 15.58 -5.57 -9.85
C ASP A 36 15.27 -5.66 -8.35
N GLU A 37 15.34 -4.53 -7.63
CA GLU A 37 14.88 -4.41 -6.26
C GLU A 37 13.38 -4.72 -6.15
N LYS A 38 12.55 -4.20 -7.07
CA LYS A 38 11.11 -4.52 -7.11
C LYS A 38 10.86 -6.01 -7.31
N GLN A 39 11.61 -6.64 -8.21
CA GLN A 39 11.51 -8.08 -8.44
C GLN A 39 11.97 -8.87 -7.22
N ALA A 40 13.04 -8.45 -6.55
CA ALA A 40 13.53 -9.07 -5.33
C ALA A 40 12.50 -8.97 -4.18
N TYR A 41 11.87 -7.81 -3.98
CA TYR A 41 10.80 -7.65 -3.00
C TYR A 41 9.60 -8.53 -3.33
N ARG A 42 9.22 -8.61 -4.60
CA ARG A 42 8.13 -9.46 -5.07
C ARG A 42 8.41 -10.93 -4.77
N LYS A 43 9.59 -11.41 -5.15
CA LYS A 43 10.01 -12.79 -4.90
C LYS A 43 10.02 -13.11 -3.42
N LYS A 44 10.62 -12.24 -2.60
CA LYS A 44 10.64 -12.40 -1.13
C LYS A 44 9.23 -12.51 -0.55
N PHE A 45 8.26 -11.76 -1.08
CA PHE A 45 6.87 -11.87 -0.66
C PHE A 45 6.24 -13.19 -1.08
N GLU A 46 6.44 -13.64 -2.32
CA GLU A 46 5.92 -14.93 -2.81
C GLU A 46 6.50 -16.11 -2.02
N ASP A 47 7.81 -16.10 -1.75
CA ASP A 47 8.47 -17.09 -0.90
C ASP A 47 7.88 -17.12 0.53
N LEU A 48 7.48 -15.96 1.08
CA LEU A 48 6.81 -15.91 2.38
C LEU A 48 5.41 -16.53 2.34
N LEU A 49 4.67 -16.33 1.25
CA LEU A 49 3.32 -16.88 1.10
C LEU A 49 3.35 -18.40 1.01
N ASP A 50 4.28 -18.97 0.26
CA ASP A 50 4.36 -20.42 0.07
C ASP A 50 4.60 -21.17 1.39
N ASN A 51 5.29 -20.54 2.35
CA ASN A 51 5.54 -21.09 3.68
C ASN A 51 4.39 -20.87 4.68
N ARG A 52 3.34 -20.12 4.31
CA ARG A 52 2.27 -19.69 5.22
C ARG A 52 0.88 -20.20 4.81
N ARG A 53 0.77 -20.90 3.69
CA ARG A 53 -0.48 -21.50 3.22
C ARG A 53 -0.93 -22.62 4.17
N SER A 54 -2.15 -22.50 4.65
CA SER A 54 -2.78 -23.48 5.54
C SER A 54 -3.80 -24.32 4.77
N SER A 55 -3.96 -25.61 5.09
CA SER A 55 -5.04 -26.45 4.56
C SER A 55 -6.39 -26.04 5.15
N ASP A 56 -6.42 -25.80 6.46
CA ASP A 56 -7.67 -25.76 7.24
C ASP A 56 -7.96 -24.40 7.91
N SER A 57 -7.04 -23.44 7.82
CA SER A 57 -7.22 -22.09 8.39
C SER A 57 -7.05 -20.99 7.33
N PHE A 58 -7.18 -19.73 7.76
CA PHE A 58 -6.78 -18.58 6.97
C PHE A 58 -5.25 -18.50 6.85
N ASP A 59 -4.77 -18.00 5.71
CA ASP A 59 -3.36 -17.80 5.40
C ASP A 59 -2.88 -16.42 5.89
N VAL A 60 -3.76 -15.42 5.85
CA VAL A 60 -3.46 -14.01 6.15
C VAL A 60 -4.61 -13.35 6.90
N LEU A 61 -4.29 -12.58 7.94
CA LEU A 61 -5.17 -11.58 8.54
C LEU A 61 -4.93 -10.23 7.85
N LEU A 62 -5.96 -9.66 7.25
CA LEU A 62 -5.91 -8.34 6.62
C LEU A 62 -6.73 -7.34 7.43
N ALA A 63 -6.09 -6.29 7.93
CA ALA A 63 -6.80 -5.11 8.41
C ALA A 63 -7.47 -4.41 7.21
N TYR A 64 -8.78 -4.50 7.15
CA TYR A 64 -9.61 -3.99 6.07
C TYR A 64 -10.34 -2.72 6.53
N SER A 65 -10.22 -1.64 5.77
CA SER A 65 -10.86 -0.36 6.12
C SER A 65 -12.04 -0.01 5.22
N GLY A 66 -12.30 -0.80 4.16
CA GLY A 66 -13.25 -0.45 3.10
C GLY A 66 -12.74 0.65 2.16
N GLY A 67 -11.55 1.21 2.39
CA GLY A 67 -10.92 2.17 1.49
C GLY A 67 -10.26 1.48 0.29
N LYS A 68 -10.13 2.22 -0.82
CA LYS A 68 -9.56 1.78 -2.10
C LYS A 68 -8.30 0.91 -1.95
N ASP A 69 -7.35 1.34 -1.13
CA ASP A 69 -6.06 0.65 -1.00
C ASP A 69 -6.21 -0.71 -0.30
N SER A 70 -7.05 -0.78 0.74
CA SER A 70 -7.34 -2.04 1.44
C SER A 70 -8.21 -2.99 0.59
N THR A 71 -9.16 -2.45 -0.19
CA THR A 71 -9.98 -3.23 -1.12
C THR A 71 -9.16 -3.80 -2.27
N TYR A 72 -8.25 -3.01 -2.84
CA TYR A 72 -7.34 -3.50 -3.87
C TYR A 72 -6.35 -4.53 -3.31
N THR A 73 -5.87 -4.33 -2.08
CA THR A 73 -5.04 -5.32 -1.39
C THR A 73 -5.79 -6.64 -1.20
N LEU A 74 -7.04 -6.59 -0.72
CA LEU A 74 -7.88 -7.78 -0.57
C LEU A 74 -8.10 -8.49 -1.92
N TYR A 75 -8.37 -7.73 -2.98
CA TYR A 75 -8.47 -8.27 -4.34
C TYR A 75 -7.18 -8.98 -4.77
N LEU A 76 -6.01 -8.37 -4.58
CA LEU A 76 -4.74 -9.00 -4.94
C LEU A 76 -4.51 -10.30 -4.16
N LEU A 77 -4.65 -10.26 -2.83
CA LEU A 77 -4.43 -11.43 -1.97
C LEU A 77 -5.35 -12.60 -2.33
N THR A 78 -6.62 -12.32 -2.62
CA THR A 78 -7.62 -13.35 -2.95
C THR A 78 -7.58 -13.80 -4.41
N LYS A 79 -7.48 -12.88 -5.38
CA LYS A 79 -7.62 -13.19 -6.81
C LYS A 79 -6.30 -13.44 -7.52
N LYS A 80 -5.23 -12.74 -7.13
CA LYS A 80 -3.92 -12.89 -7.75
C LYS A 80 -3.06 -13.94 -7.03
N PHE A 81 -3.15 -13.99 -5.70
CA PHE A 81 -2.34 -14.90 -4.88
C PHE A 81 -3.11 -16.10 -4.35
N SER A 82 -4.43 -16.16 -4.56
CA SER A 82 -5.29 -17.27 -4.13
C SER A 82 -5.11 -17.62 -2.66
N LEU A 83 -5.08 -16.61 -1.79
CA LEU A 83 -4.95 -16.77 -0.34
C LEU A 83 -6.33 -16.79 0.32
N LYS A 84 -6.47 -17.60 1.36
CA LYS A 84 -7.59 -17.55 2.30
C LYS A 84 -7.37 -16.41 3.28
N VAL A 85 -8.04 -15.28 3.04
CA VAL A 85 -7.86 -14.06 3.83
C VAL A 85 -8.96 -13.94 4.88
N LEU A 86 -8.58 -13.73 6.13
CA LEU A 86 -9.48 -13.21 7.17
C LEU A 86 -9.41 -11.68 7.13
N ALA A 87 -10.45 -11.04 6.59
CA ALA A 87 -10.56 -9.59 6.62
C ALA A 87 -11.12 -9.14 7.97
N PHE A 88 -10.47 -8.18 8.61
CA PHE A 88 -10.86 -7.63 9.90
C PHE A 88 -11.05 -6.12 9.78
N VAL A 89 -12.26 -5.66 10.11
CA VAL A 89 -12.60 -4.24 10.18
C VAL A 89 -12.67 -3.84 11.65
N PHE A 90 -11.95 -2.79 12.02
CA PHE A 90 -12.09 -2.15 13.33
C PHE A 90 -12.97 -0.91 13.20
N ASP A 91 -14.18 -0.98 13.74
CA ASP A 91 -15.07 0.17 13.79
C ASP A 91 -14.73 1.07 14.98
N ASN A 92 -14.26 2.27 14.66
CA ASN A 92 -13.93 3.32 15.62
C ASN A 92 -15.00 4.43 15.68
N GLY A 93 -16.15 4.26 15.01
CA GLY A 93 -17.23 5.24 14.90
C GLY A 93 -17.09 6.25 13.76
N PHE A 94 -16.04 6.16 12.94
CA PHE A 94 -15.77 7.11 11.84
C PHE A 94 -15.66 6.44 10.46
N ILE A 95 -16.19 5.22 10.30
CA ILE A 95 -16.18 4.55 9.00
C ILE A 95 -17.22 5.21 8.07
N SER A 96 -16.80 5.54 6.85
CA SER A 96 -17.71 6.12 5.85
C SER A 96 -18.71 5.08 5.33
N GLU A 97 -19.92 5.50 4.95
CA GLU A 97 -20.93 4.59 4.38
C GLU A 97 -20.42 3.85 3.14
N GLN A 98 -19.61 4.49 2.31
CA GLN A 98 -19.04 3.85 1.13
C GLN A 98 -18.08 2.72 1.50
N ALA A 99 -17.25 2.93 2.52
CA ALA A 99 -16.35 1.90 3.03
C ALA A 99 -17.10 0.69 3.59
N MET A 100 -18.25 0.92 4.23
CA MET A 100 -19.13 -0.17 4.71
C MET A 100 -19.80 -0.96 3.58
N LYS A 101 -20.05 -0.33 2.43
CA LYS A 101 -20.66 -0.99 1.25
C LYS A 101 -19.67 -1.81 0.43
N ASN A 102 -18.37 -1.56 0.57
CA ASN A 102 -17.29 -2.21 -0.19
C ASN A 102 -16.90 -3.57 0.41
#